data_AF-A0A9X0ANQ2-F1
#
_entry.id   AF-A0A9X0ANQ2-F1
#
_cell.length_a   1.000
_cell.length_b   1.000
_cell.length_c   1.000
_cell.angle_alpha   90.00
_cell.angle_beta   90.00
_cell.angle_gamma   90.00
#
_symmetry.space_group_name_H-M   'P 1'
#
loop_
_entity.id
_entity.type
_entity.pdbx_description
1 polymer ?
#
loop_
_entity_poly.entity_id
_entity_poly.type
_entity_poly.pdbx_seq_one_letter_code
_entity_poly.pdbx_strand_id
1 'polypeptide(L)'
;MMARIYGQANRVIVYLGKSTDDSDLALESIRIAAEYEEEEPHDSDLLSESTDITTDDQEEKSVNLSTSQSDEKPILELLKRPWFQRIWVLQEVGLARSIQILCGSAEIDGYTFCLGISKLGHFFEDSSHLQSLIRATIYMIRGSIFRPKHTLSPLGDLSLGELIDMYHAHKATIRHDKVYALLSMCSDDLSSTGLLPDYTIPWKTLFQRLIEFVLCERVSVETWDDREIAVIKSRGCILGHVSSVRIDSNQFHKQHINAVWNKTPISLQYNEDYGTEWTLQPSAQSIQREDLICLLEGGSKPSIIRAYKDHLAIIMIAATLRRRTQTDHEHATFPQSLPSPNVYSHELLLTWQWEPIPAQDQPLSDRLLEINYVVILILQEAPNYERAMAQLKDYIGKYEEVFGRENLHILSSKERLACIYGELEDQFRESENLLLEVIKIKQDFQGNFHQDTLNSKAQLAMVCINAKSNIWFADSLDGRGERLGKRINGCDQR
;
A
#
# COMPACT_ATOMS: atom_id res chain seq x y z
N MET A 1 5.22 11.02 -29.03
CA MET A 1 5.61 10.32 -30.27
C MET A 1 5.46 8.80 -30.13
N MET A 2 6.13 8.17 -29.15
CA MET A 2 6.03 6.72 -28.91
C MET A 2 4.60 6.19 -28.76
N ALA A 3 3.75 6.92 -28.04
CA ALA A 3 2.37 6.48 -27.85
C ALA A 3 1.56 6.34 -29.14
N ARG A 4 1.81 7.20 -30.13
CA ARG A 4 1.18 7.09 -31.44
C ARG A 4 1.74 5.92 -32.24
N ILE A 5 3.04 5.64 -32.14
CA ILE A 5 3.70 4.56 -32.89
C ILE A 5 3.15 3.22 -32.43
N TYR A 6 3.26 2.91 -31.14
CA TYR A 6 2.83 1.60 -30.61
C TYR A 6 1.30 1.47 -30.57
N GLY A 7 0.58 2.56 -30.27
CA GLY A 7 -0.89 2.57 -30.26
C GLY A 7 -1.55 2.42 -31.64
N GLN A 8 -0.84 2.76 -32.73
CA GLN A 8 -1.34 2.61 -34.11
C GLN A 8 -0.70 1.42 -34.84
N ALA A 9 0.29 0.76 -34.26
CA ALA A 9 0.90 -0.43 -34.84
C ALA A 9 -0.12 -1.57 -34.95
N ASN A 10 -0.14 -2.25 -36.09
CA ASN A 10 -0.97 -3.46 -36.27
C ASN A 10 -0.48 -4.61 -35.38
N ARG A 11 0.84 -4.68 -35.18
CA ARG A 11 1.51 -5.65 -34.31
C ARG A 11 2.81 -5.05 -33.79
N VAL A 12 3.11 -5.31 -32.52
CA VAL A 12 4.39 -5.00 -31.89
C VAL A 12 5.16 -6.29 -31.70
N ILE A 13 6.40 -6.31 -32.17
CA ILE A 13 7.31 -7.44 -32.07
C ILE A 13 8.28 -7.13 -30.92
N VAL A 14 8.18 -7.92 -29.84
CA VAL A 14 9.11 -7.89 -28.72
C VAL A 14 10.25 -8.84 -29.04
N TYR A 15 11.44 -8.30 -29.30
CA TYR A 15 12.62 -9.12 -29.57
C TYR A 15 13.51 -9.21 -28.33
N LEU A 16 13.56 -10.40 -27.70
CA LEU A 16 14.29 -10.66 -26.47
C LEU A 16 15.78 -10.93 -26.69
N GLY A 17 16.25 -10.95 -27.94
CA GLY A 17 17.66 -11.19 -28.31
C GLY A 17 17.86 -12.51 -29.05
N LYS A 18 19.13 -12.94 -29.17
CA LYS A 18 19.49 -14.20 -29.84
C LYS A 18 19.08 -15.42 -29.00
N SER A 19 19.05 -16.58 -29.63
CA SER A 19 18.90 -17.86 -28.91
C SER A 19 20.18 -18.14 -28.12
N THR A 20 20.10 -18.00 -26.80
CA THR A 20 21.17 -18.24 -25.81
C THR A 20 20.53 -18.71 -24.53
N ASP A 21 21.29 -19.39 -23.67
CA ASP A 21 20.84 -19.83 -22.35
C ASP A 21 19.57 -20.71 -22.43
N ASP A 22 19.51 -21.53 -23.49
CA ASP A 22 18.40 -22.42 -23.80
C ASP A 22 17.04 -21.71 -23.92
N SER A 23 17.04 -20.46 -24.38
CA SER A 23 15.83 -19.64 -24.52
C SER A 23 14.75 -20.24 -25.43
N ASP A 24 15.14 -21.06 -26.41
CA ASP A 24 14.17 -21.75 -27.28
C ASP A 24 13.40 -22.82 -26.47
N LEU A 25 14.09 -23.56 -25.59
CA LEU A 25 13.46 -24.48 -24.65
C LEU A 25 12.57 -23.72 -23.66
N ALA A 26 13.06 -22.58 -23.15
CA ALA A 26 12.27 -21.74 -22.24
C ALA A 26 10.93 -21.30 -22.86
N LEU A 27 10.95 -20.80 -24.10
CA LEU A 27 9.72 -20.39 -24.79
C LEU A 27 8.78 -21.56 -25.07
N GLU A 28 9.31 -22.74 -25.37
CA GLU A 28 8.49 -23.93 -25.60
C GLU A 28 7.86 -24.46 -24.31
N SER A 29 8.60 -24.48 -23.19
CA SER A 29 8.05 -24.82 -21.88
C SER A 29 6.93 -23.87 -21.47
N ILE A 30 7.07 -22.56 -21.73
CA ILE A 30 6.01 -21.58 -21.49
C ILE A 30 4.79 -21.85 -22.36
N ARG A 31 4.98 -22.20 -23.65
CA ARG A 31 3.88 -22.54 -24.56
C ARG A 31 3.11 -23.75 -24.06
N ILE A 32 3.83 -24.84 -23.76
CA ILE A 32 3.26 -26.09 -23.26
C ILE A 32 2.46 -25.83 -21.98
N ALA A 33 3.01 -25.06 -21.04
CA ALA A 33 2.31 -24.69 -19.81
C ALA A 33 1.02 -23.92 -20.07
N ALA A 34 1.00 -23.04 -21.08
CA ALA A 34 -0.20 -22.29 -21.44
C ALA A 34 -1.33 -23.20 -21.93
N GLU A 35 -1.00 -24.29 -22.65
CA GLU A 35 -1.95 -25.21 -23.29
C GLU A 35 -2.60 -26.21 -22.33
N TYR A 36 -1.98 -26.53 -21.19
CA TYR A 36 -2.56 -27.44 -20.20
C TYR A 36 -3.73 -26.81 -19.45
N GLU A 37 -4.95 -27.33 -19.59
CA GLU A 37 -6.06 -26.98 -18.70
C GLU A 37 -5.87 -27.72 -17.36
N GLU A 38 -5.82 -26.98 -16.24
CA GLU A 38 -5.97 -27.61 -14.92
C GLU A 38 -7.43 -28.05 -14.80
N GLU A 39 -7.68 -29.34 -14.59
CA GLU A 39 -8.99 -29.79 -14.12
C GLU A 39 -9.20 -29.20 -12.72
N GLU A 40 -10.11 -28.24 -12.60
CA GLU A 40 -10.51 -27.66 -11.30
C GLU A 40 -10.91 -28.79 -10.34
N PRO A 41 -10.44 -28.78 -9.07
CA PRO A 41 -10.92 -29.73 -8.09
C PRO A 41 -12.40 -29.45 -7.81
N HIS A 42 -13.28 -30.28 -8.35
CA HIS A 42 -14.69 -30.26 -8.03
C HIS A 42 -14.88 -30.53 -6.53
N ASP A 43 -15.39 -29.54 -5.80
CA ASP A 43 -16.03 -29.75 -4.50
C ASP A 43 -17.23 -30.70 -4.71
N SER A 44 -17.04 -31.98 -4.40
CA SER A 44 -18.13 -32.95 -4.25
C SER A 44 -18.00 -33.69 -2.92
N ASP A 45 -18.15 -32.94 -1.83
CA ASP A 45 -18.74 -33.52 -0.62
C ASP A 45 -20.24 -33.63 -0.86
N LEU A 46 -20.75 -34.86 -1.04
CA LEU A 46 -22.01 -35.38 -0.48
C LEU A 46 -22.32 -36.80 -1.00
N LEU A 47 -22.17 -37.77 -0.09
CA LEU A 47 -22.91 -39.04 0.04
C LEU A 47 -22.88 -40.06 -1.12
N SER A 48 -22.19 -41.19 -0.90
CA SER A 48 -22.86 -42.49 -0.95
C SER A 48 -22.05 -43.61 -0.28
N GLU A 49 -22.80 -44.54 0.29
CA GLU A 49 -22.42 -45.67 1.11
C GLU A 49 -21.46 -46.67 0.46
N SER A 50 -20.81 -47.41 1.35
CA SER A 50 -20.06 -48.64 1.17
C SER A 50 -20.68 -49.65 0.19
N THR A 51 -19.90 -50.10 -0.80
CA THR A 51 -19.87 -51.51 -1.21
C THR A 51 -18.48 -51.89 -1.73
N ASP A 52 -17.91 -52.94 -1.14
CA ASP A 52 -16.79 -53.72 -1.66
C ASP A 52 -17.12 -54.32 -3.03
N ILE A 53 -16.14 -54.40 -3.95
CA ILE A 53 -15.82 -55.52 -4.86
C ILE A 53 -14.55 -55.20 -5.68
N THR A 54 -13.85 -56.27 -6.02
CA THR A 54 -12.44 -56.52 -6.35
C THR A 54 -11.97 -56.22 -7.79
N THR A 55 -10.66 -55.88 -7.85
CA THR A 55 -9.59 -56.26 -8.83
C THR A 55 -9.59 -55.86 -10.30
N ASP A 56 -8.44 -55.27 -10.65
CA ASP A 56 -7.57 -55.39 -11.83
C ASP A 56 -7.82 -54.59 -13.12
N ASP A 57 -6.76 -53.86 -13.44
CA ASP A 57 -6.23 -53.48 -14.75
C ASP A 57 -7.06 -52.58 -15.66
N GLN A 58 -6.92 -51.25 -15.48
CA GLN A 58 -6.62 -50.34 -16.59
C GLN A 58 -5.64 -49.24 -16.15
N GLU A 59 -4.55 -49.13 -16.91
CA GLU A 59 -3.41 -48.24 -16.71
C GLU A 59 -3.81 -46.77 -16.47
N GLU A 60 -3.71 -46.32 -15.22
CA GLU A 60 -3.52 -44.91 -14.91
C GLU A 60 -2.18 -44.46 -15.49
N LYS A 61 -2.20 -43.87 -16.68
CA LYS A 61 -1.14 -42.95 -17.12
C LYS A 61 -1.28 -41.64 -16.33
N SER A 62 -0.98 -41.71 -15.04
CA SER A 62 -0.55 -40.55 -14.26
C SER A 62 0.82 -40.13 -14.78
N VAL A 63 0.83 -39.30 -15.82
CA VAL A 63 2.03 -38.53 -16.15
C VAL A 63 2.15 -37.51 -15.03
N ASN A 64 2.84 -37.89 -13.96
CA ASN A 64 3.38 -36.96 -12.99
C ASN A 64 4.12 -35.89 -13.79
N LEU A 65 3.57 -34.66 -13.83
CA LEU A 65 4.29 -33.49 -14.32
C LEU A 65 5.32 -33.12 -13.26
N SER A 66 6.28 -34.00 -13.02
CA SER A 66 7.59 -33.59 -12.54
C SER A 66 8.24 -32.89 -13.71
N THR A 67 7.87 -31.63 -13.95
CA THR A 67 8.75 -30.71 -14.68
C THR A 67 10.06 -30.81 -13.94
N SER A 68 11.05 -31.45 -14.56
CA SER A 68 12.33 -31.66 -13.89
C SER A 68 12.89 -30.29 -13.54
N GLN A 69 13.57 -30.14 -12.39
CA GLN A 69 14.26 -28.91 -11.98
C GLN A 69 15.17 -28.30 -13.09
N SER A 70 15.46 -29.05 -14.15
CA SER A 70 16.20 -28.66 -15.34
C SER A 70 15.49 -27.62 -16.23
N ASP A 71 14.15 -27.55 -16.25
CA ASP A 71 13.40 -26.66 -17.17
C ASP A 71 13.15 -25.24 -16.60
N GLU A 72 13.42 -25.04 -15.31
CA GLU A 72 13.19 -23.76 -14.62
C GLU A 72 14.27 -22.72 -14.95
N LYS A 73 15.52 -23.18 -15.03
CA LYS A 73 16.69 -22.31 -15.23
C LYS A 73 16.65 -21.55 -16.57
N PRO A 74 16.31 -22.17 -17.71
CA PRO A 74 16.18 -21.44 -18.98
C PRO A 74 15.12 -20.33 -18.93
N ILE A 75 13.99 -20.58 -18.27
CA ILE A 75 12.90 -19.59 -18.12
C ILE A 75 13.37 -18.43 -17.25
N LEU A 76 14.04 -18.72 -16.13
CA LEU A 76 14.60 -17.70 -15.26
C LEU A 76 15.62 -16.80 -15.99
N GLU A 77 16.53 -17.39 -16.76
CA GLU A 77 17.51 -16.62 -17.55
C GLU A 77 16.85 -15.79 -18.65
N LEU A 78 15.79 -16.30 -19.28
CA LEU A 78 14.98 -15.53 -20.24
C LEU A 78 14.33 -14.30 -19.57
N LEU A 79 13.70 -14.46 -18.40
CA LEU A 79 13.01 -13.38 -17.69
C LEU A 79 13.98 -12.36 -17.08
N LYS A 80 15.22 -12.76 -16.76
CA LYS A 80 16.29 -11.85 -16.32
C LYS A 80 16.80 -10.94 -17.44
N ARG A 81 16.45 -11.17 -18.70
CA ARG A 81 16.99 -10.37 -19.81
C ARG A 81 16.68 -8.88 -19.65
N PRO A 82 17.58 -7.99 -20.11
CA PRO A 82 17.45 -6.54 -19.89
C PRO A 82 16.14 -5.93 -20.40
N TRP A 83 15.49 -6.55 -21.39
CA TRP A 83 14.22 -6.06 -21.93
C TRP A 83 13.14 -5.96 -20.85
N PHE A 84 12.95 -6.98 -20.01
CA PHE A 84 11.94 -6.99 -18.93
C PHE A 84 12.22 -5.97 -17.82
N GLN A 85 13.43 -5.44 -17.75
CA GLN A 85 13.83 -4.52 -16.68
C GLN A 85 13.70 -3.05 -17.09
N ARG A 86 13.41 -2.72 -18.36
CA ARG A 86 13.49 -1.35 -18.85
C ARG A 86 12.15 -0.62 -18.76
N ILE A 87 12.13 0.60 -18.20
CA ILE A 87 10.87 1.36 -18.08
C ILE A 87 10.24 1.68 -19.45
N TRP A 88 11.05 1.95 -20.47
CA TRP A 88 10.55 2.29 -21.81
C TRP A 88 9.80 1.15 -22.50
N VAL A 89 10.05 -0.10 -22.14
CA VAL A 89 9.35 -1.23 -22.79
C VAL A 89 7.87 -1.24 -22.45
N LEU A 90 7.48 -0.59 -21.35
CA LEU A 90 6.09 -0.49 -20.93
C LEU A 90 5.25 0.29 -21.93
N GLN A 91 5.80 1.29 -22.63
CA GLN A 91 5.07 1.95 -23.72
C GLN A 91 4.94 1.04 -24.95
N GLU A 92 5.95 0.20 -25.21
CA GLU A 92 5.97 -0.74 -26.33
C GLU A 92 4.81 -1.74 -26.20
N VAL A 93 4.69 -2.36 -25.03
CA VAL A 93 3.66 -3.37 -24.77
C VAL A 93 2.37 -2.83 -24.18
N GLY A 94 2.40 -1.70 -23.49
CA GLY A 94 1.24 -1.05 -22.87
C GLY A 94 0.31 -0.37 -23.87
N LEU A 95 0.82 0.00 -25.04
CA LEU A 95 0.04 0.69 -26.06
C LEU A 95 -0.27 -0.20 -27.27
N ALA A 96 0.45 -1.31 -27.43
CA ALA A 96 0.23 -2.30 -28.47
C ALA A 96 -1.16 -2.96 -28.39
N ARG A 97 -1.71 -3.39 -29.52
CA ARG A 97 -2.98 -4.15 -29.56
C ARG A 97 -2.80 -5.63 -29.90
N SER A 98 -1.64 -5.97 -30.46
CA SER A 98 -1.21 -7.33 -30.77
C SER A 98 0.28 -7.38 -30.51
N ILE A 99 0.71 -8.35 -29.72
CA ILE A 99 2.11 -8.49 -29.29
C ILE A 99 2.58 -9.89 -29.68
N GLN A 100 3.73 -9.94 -30.34
CA GLN A 100 4.42 -11.19 -30.66
C GLN A 100 5.81 -11.14 -30.03
N ILE A 101 6.18 -12.17 -29.29
CA ILE A 101 7.46 -12.24 -28.59
C ILE A 101 8.38 -13.19 -29.36
N LEU A 102 9.58 -12.72 -29.67
CA LEU A 102 10.61 -13.47 -30.39
C LEU A 102 11.87 -13.57 -29.56
N CYS A 103 12.49 -14.75 -29.58
CA CYS A 103 13.84 -14.98 -29.07
C CYS A 103 14.59 -15.87 -30.06
N GLY A 104 15.66 -15.36 -30.68
CA GLY A 104 16.30 -16.06 -31.80
C GLY A 104 15.31 -16.29 -32.94
N SER A 105 15.07 -17.55 -33.29
CA SER A 105 14.06 -17.98 -34.28
C SER A 105 12.75 -18.45 -33.66
N ALA A 106 12.69 -18.63 -32.34
CA ALA A 106 11.47 -19.03 -31.65
C ALA A 106 10.52 -17.83 -31.49
N GLU A 107 9.22 -18.08 -31.67
CA GLU A 107 8.16 -17.08 -31.56
C GLU A 107 7.01 -17.57 -30.69
N ILE A 108 6.40 -16.69 -29.91
CA ILE A 108 5.21 -16.98 -29.10
C ILE A 108 4.27 -15.77 -29.10
N ASP A 109 2.97 -16.03 -29.09
CA ASP A 109 1.97 -14.96 -28.93
C ASP A 109 2.05 -14.38 -27.51
N GLY A 110 1.88 -13.05 -27.38
CA GLY A 110 2.00 -12.36 -26.11
C GLY A 110 1.00 -12.84 -25.04
N TYR A 111 -0.23 -13.21 -25.44
CA TYR A 111 -1.22 -13.74 -24.51
C TYR A 111 -0.84 -15.15 -24.04
N THR A 112 -0.43 -16.02 -24.96
CA THR A 112 0.07 -17.38 -24.65
C THR A 112 1.27 -17.32 -23.71
N PHE A 113 2.23 -16.42 -23.98
CA PHE A 113 3.37 -16.20 -23.08
C PHE A 113 2.92 -15.81 -21.67
N CYS A 114 1.99 -14.86 -21.55
CA CYS A 114 1.47 -14.44 -20.26
C CYS A 114 0.78 -15.59 -19.52
N LEU A 115 -0.07 -16.36 -20.20
CA LEU A 115 -0.79 -17.49 -19.60
C LEU A 115 0.18 -18.57 -19.10
N GLY A 116 1.19 -18.91 -19.89
CA GLY A 116 2.21 -19.87 -19.51
C GLY A 116 2.99 -19.41 -18.27
N ILE A 117 3.48 -18.17 -18.25
CA ILE A 117 4.20 -17.63 -17.08
C ILE A 117 3.32 -17.59 -15.83
N SER A 118 2.04 -17.25 -15.96
CA SER A 118 1.12 -17.23 -14.81
C SER A 118 0.95 -18.61 -14.16
N LYS A 119 0.89 -19.70 -14.96
CA LYS A 119 0.83 -21.09 -14.47
C LYS A 119 2.16 -21.58 -13.90
N LEU A 120 3.26 -21.14 -14.51
CA LEU A 120 4.63 -21.39 -14.06
C LEU A 120 5.04 -20.47 -12.88
N GLY A 121 4.10 -19.74 -12.25
CA GLY A 121 4.40 -18.65 -11.32
C GLY A 121 5.17 -19.03 -10.05
N HIS A 122 5.26 -20.32 -9.72
CA HIS A 122 5.96 -20.85 -8.54
C HIS A 122 7.49 -20.88 -8.68
N PHE A 123 8.06 -20.80 -9.89
CA PHE A 123 9.51 -20.95 -10.11
C PHE A 123 10.38 -19.74 -9.69
N PHE A 124 9.77 -18.67 -9.21
CA PHE A 124 10.48 -17.40 -8.99
C PHE A 124 10.42 -16.90 -7.54
N GLU A 125 10.01 -17.75 -6.59
CA GLU A 125 9.79 -17.35 -5.18
C GLU A 125 11.03 -16.70 -4.54
N ASP A 126 12.23 -17.10 -4.97
CA ASP A 126 13.50 -16.60 -4.43
C ASP A 126 13.84 -15.15 -4.84
N SER A 127 13.14 -14.55 -5.82
CA SER A 127 13.44 -13.19 -6.30
C SER A 127 12.20 -12.29 -6.36
N SER A 128 11.87 -11.69 -5.22
CA SER A 128 10.74 -10.74 -5.09
C SER A 128 10.78 -9.58 -6.09
N HIS A 129 11.97 -9.04 -6.38
CA HIS A 129 12.14 -7.95 -7.34
C HIS A 129 11.89 -8.38 -8.79
N LEU A 130 12.38 -9.56 -9.21
CA LEU A 130 12.13 -10.05 -10.55
C LEU A 130 10.64 -10.38 -10.72
N GLN A 131 10.01 -10.99 -9.70
CA GLN A 131 8.58 -11.25 -9.72
C GLN A 131 7.75 -9.98 -9.92
N SER A 132 8.06 -8.88 -9.24
CA SER A 132 7.28 -7.65 -9.37
C SER A 132 7.42 -7.02 -10.76
N LEU A 133 8.64 -7.00 -11.32
CA LEU A 133 8.88 -6.54 -12.69
C LEU A 133 8.10 -7.37 -13.72
N ILE A 134 8.14 -8.70 -13.59
CA ILE A 134 7.47 -9.61 -14.52
C ILE A 134 5.95 -9.51 -14.40
N ARG A 135 5.39 -9.50 -13.18
CA ARG A 135 3.93 -9.34 -12.97
C ARG A 135 3.41 -8.05 -13.58
N ALA A 136 4.12 -6.93 -13.36
CA ALA A 136 3.73 -5.64 -13.90
C ALA A 136 3.80 -5.61 -15.45
N THR A 137 4.80 -6.29 -16.04
CA THR A 137 4.93 -6.42 -17.50
C THR A 137 3.85 -7.34 -18.10
N ILE A 138 3.56 -8.48 -17.45
CA ILE A 138 2.50 -9.41 -17.85
C ILE A 138 1.14 -8.71 -17.87
N TYR A 139 0.85 -7.89 -16.86
CA TYR A 139 -0.35 -7.07 -16.82
C TYR A 139 -0.52 -6.25 -18.11
N MET A 140 0.55 -5.60 -18.57
CA MET A 140 0.55 -4.81 -19.81
C MET A 140 0.35 -5.66 -21.06
N ILE A 141 1.06 -6.78 -21.17
CA ILE A 141 0.99 -7.62 -22.36
C ILE A 141 -0.39 -8.27 -22.47
N ARG A 142 -0.88 -8.86 -21.38
CA ARG A 142 -2.17 -9.58 -21.35
C ARG A 142 -3.35 -8.65 -21.60
N GLY A 143 -3.27 -7.40 -21.16
CA GLY A 143 -4.30 -6.38 -21.43
C GLY A 143 -4.41 -5.97 -22.90
N SER A 144 -3.43 -6.28 -23.75
CA SER A 144 -3.35 -5.79 -25.14
C SER A 144 -4.56 -6.16 -26.01
N ILE A 145 -5.11 -7.36 -25.84
CA ILE A 145 -6.23 -7.88 -26.63
C ILE A 145 -7.56 -7.16 -26.35
N PHE A 146 -7.68 -6.52 -25.18
CA PHE A 146 -8.90 -5.83 -24.75
C PHE A 146 -8.90 -4.34 -25.13
N ARG A 147 -7.85 -3.85 -25.81
CA ARG A 147 -7.68 -2.42 -26.08
C ARG A 147 -8.54 -1.95 -27.25
N PRO A 148 -9.29 -0.85 -27.10
CA PRO A 148 -10.16 -0.34 -28.16
C PRO A 148 -9.38 0.18 -29.37
N LYS A 149 -9.92 -0.03 -30.58
CA LYS A 149 -9.28 0.33 -31.86
C LYS A 149 -9.22 1.83 -32.15
N HIS A 150 -10.02 2.66 -31.48
CA HIS A 150 -10.20 4.08 -31.83
C HIS A 150 -10.06 5.04 -30.64
N THR A 151 -9.61 4.58 -29.46
CA THR A 151 -9.47 5.44 -28.27
C THR A 151 -8.01 5.86 -28.06
N LEU A 152 -7.81 7.10 -27.61
CA LEU A 152 -6.49 7.68 -27.33
C LEU A 152 -5.88 7.20 -25.99
N SER A 153 -6.69 6.65 -25.07
CA SER A 153 -6.22 6.02 -23.83
C SER A 153 -6.45 4.49 -23.86
N PRO A 154 -5.49 3.70 -24.34
CA PRO A 154 -5.66 2.26 -24.50
C PRO A 154 -5.49 1.46 -23.20
N LEU A 155 -4.99 2.06 -22.11
CA LEU A 155 -4.79 1.42 -20.80
C LEU A 155 -5.97 1.65 -19.82
N GLY A 156 -7.02 2.33 -20.28
CA GLY A 156 -8.14 2.75 -19.43
C GLY A 156 -7.81 4.02 -18.65
N ASP A 157 -8.40 4.16 -17.47
CA ASP A 157 -8.34 5.38 -16.66
C ASP A 157 -7.26 5.33 -15.56
N LEU A 158 -6.17 4.57 -15.77
CA LEU A 158 -5.08 4.49 -14.79
C LEU A 158 -4.45 5.86 -14.56
N SER A 159 -4.39 6.27 -13.29
CA SER A 159 -3.68 7.47 -12.88
C SER A 159 -2.15 7.26 -12.90
N LEU A 160 -1.40 8.34 -12.97
CA LEU A 160 0.05 8.37 -12.90
C LEU A 160 0.55 7.79 -11.58
N GLY A 161 -0.17 8.02 -10.47
CA GLY A 161 0.13 7.38 -9.18
C GLY A 161 0.10 5.85 -9.27
N GLU A 162 -0.95 5.29 -9.88
CA GLU A 162 -1.05 3.83 -10.10
C GLU A 162 0.07 3.31 -11.00
N LEU A 163 0.36 4.00 -12.11
CA LEU A 163 1.45 3.59 -12.99
C LEU A 163 2.82 3.65 -12.30
N ILE A 164 3.08 4.68 -11.49
CA ILE A 164 4.32 4.78 -10.74
C ILE A 164 4.40 3.63 -9.73
N ASP A 165 3.35 3.39 -8.94
CA ASP A 165 3.29 2.27 -7.99
C ASP A 165 3.50 0.91 -8.68
N MET A 166 2.99 0.72 -9.89
CA MET A 166 3.18 -0.49 -10.69
C MET A 166 4.62 -0.65 -11.21
N TYR A 167 5.26 0.45 -11.61
CA TYR A 167 6.39 0.38 -12.56
C TYR A 167 7.70 1.02 -12.09
N HIS A 168 7.74 1.74 -10.96
CA HIS A 168 8.93 2.48 -10.52
C HIS A 168 10.20 1.61 -10.33
N ALA A 169 10.04 0.29 -10.13
CA ALA A 169 11.13 -0.68 -10.01
C ALA A 169 11.88 -0.92 -11.33
N HIS A 170 11.31 -0.56 -12.49
CA HIS A 170 11.99 -0.71 -13.77
C HIS A 170 13.17 0.27 -13.87
N LYS A 171 14.23 -0.18 -14.53
CA LYS A 171 15.47 0.54 -14.74
C LYS A 171 15.35 1.56 -15.86
N ALA A 172 16.07 2.65 -15.68
CA ALA A 172 16.30 3.67 -16.67
C ALA A 172 17.76 4.10 -16.65
N THR A 173 18.29 4.54 -17.80
CA THR A 173 19.64 5.14 -17.85
C THR A 173 19.63 6.55 -17.26
N ILE A 174 18.55 7.30 -17.53
CA ILE A 174 18.29 8.63 -16.96
C ILE A 174 17.10 8.48 -16.02
N ARG A 175 17.22 8.91 -14.75
CA ARG A 175 16.16 8.73 -13.73
C ARG A 175 14.82 9.35 -14.12
N HIS A 176 14.84 10.49 -14.81
CA HIS A 176 13.65 11.16 -15.32
C HIS A 176 12.75 10.24 -16.17
N ASP A 177 13.34 9.28 -16.88
CA ASP A 177 12.58 8.35 -17.71
C ASP A 177 11.66 7.44 -16.89
N LYS A 178 11.95 7.22 -15.59
CA LYS A 178 11.04 6.48 -14.69
C LYS A 178 9.67 7.15 -14.58
N VAL A 179 9.62 8.47 -14.77
CA VAL A 179 8.39 9.26 -14.79
C VAL A 179 7.92 9.47 -16.23
N TYR A 180 8.81 9.95 -17.10
CA TYR A 180 8.46 10.35 -18.46
C TYR A 180 7.99 9.21 -19.36
N ALA A 181 8.45 7.98 -19.11
CA ALA A 181 7.96 6.81 -19.81
C ALA A 181 6.49 6.48 -19.46
N LEU A 182 5.94 7.00 -18.36
CA LEU A 182 4.58 6.67 -17.92
C LEU A 182 3.55 7.75 -18.28
N LEU A 183 3.98 8.98 -18.54
CA LEU A 183 3.07 10.12 -18.78
C LEU A 183 2.14 9.94 -19.97
N SER A 184 2.57 9.23 -21.02
CA SER A 184 1.71 9.00 -22.19
C SER A 184 0.70 7.88 -22.00
N MET A 185 0.71 7.23 -20.85
CA MET A 185 -0.13 6.09 -20.49
C MET A 185 -1.12 6.41 -19.37
N CYS A 186 -0.95 7.53 -18.65
CA CYS A 186 -1.87 7.95 -17.59
C CYS A 186 -3.10 8.67 -18.15
N SER A 187 -4.18 8.64 -17.38
CA SER A 187 -5.43 9.35 -17.65
C SER A 187 -5.45 10.80 -17.11
N ASP A 188 -4.52 11.14 -16.21
CA ASP A 188 -4.53 12.44 -15.55
C ASP A 188 -4.26 13.62 -16.50
N ASP A 189 -4.84 14.77 -16.17
CA ASP A 189 -4.48 16.04 -16.81
C ASP A 189 -3.18 16.59 -16.23
N LEU A 190 -2.13 16.56 -17.05
CA LEU A 190 -0.78 17.01 -16.70
C LEU A 190 -0.48 18.46 -17.12
N SER A 191 -1.47 19.18 -17.67
CA SER A 191 -1.24 20.50 -18.29
C SER A 191 -0.69 21.56 -17.32
N SER A 192 -0.97 21.44 -16.02
CA SER A 192 -0.61 22.42 -14.98
C SER A 192 0.42 21.92 -13.96
N THR A 193 0.91 20.68 -14.10
CA THR A 193 1.67 20.00 -13.04
C THR A 193 3.18 20.20 -13.13
N GLY A 194 3.68 20.75 -14.26
CA GLY A 194 5.11 20.89 -14.51
C GLY A 194 5.86 19.56 -14.59
N LEU A 195 5.14 18.45 -14.85
CA LEU A 195 5.68 17.09 -15.00
C LEU A 195 6.03 16.74 -16.45
N LEU A 196 5.80 17.63 -17.41
CA LEU A 196 6.12 17.38 -18.82
C LEU A 196 7.63 17.12 -19.01
N PRO A 197 8.02 16.35 -20.05
CA PRO A 197 9.41 16.02 -20.29
C PRO A 197 10.32 17.23 -20.45
N ASP A 198 11.21 17.43 -19.48
CA ASP A 198 12.25 18.43 -19.47
C ASP A 198 13.48 17.84 -18.76
N TYR A 199 14.52 17.48 -19.51
CA TYR A 199 15.73 16.89 -18.91
C TYR A 199 16.69 17.93 -18.31
N THR A 200 16.34 19.21 -18.38
CA THR A 200 17.16 20.29 -17.81
C THR A 200 16.90 20.51 -16.32
N ILE A 201 15.74 20.07 -15.80
CA ILE A 201 15.43 20.17 -14.38
C ILE A 201 16.18 19.09 -13.58
N PRO A 202 16.66 19.40 -12.37
CA PRO A 202 17.24 18.40 -11.48
C PRO A 202 16.23 17.30 -11.11
N TRP A 203 16.74 16.08 -10.88
CA TRP A 203 15.91 14.92 -10.52
C TRP A 203 15.08 15.17 -9.26
N LYS A 204 15.67 15.77 -8.21
CA LYS A 204 14.94 16.07 -6.97
C LYS A 204 13.70 16.92 -7.22
N THR A 205 13.81 17.91 -8.12
CA THR A 205 12.72 18.83 -8.43
C THR A 205 11.60 18.12 -9.16
N LEU A 206 11.92 17.27 -10.13
CA LEU A 206 10.93 16.44 -10.80
C LEU A 206 10.25 15.49 -9.81
N PHE A 207 11.02 14.85 -8.93
CA PHE A 207 10.49 13.86 -8.00
C PHE A 207 9.59 14.49 -6.93
N GLN A 208 9.96 15.67 -6.42
CA GLN A 208 9.11 16.45 -5.54
C GLN A 208 7.78 16.81 -6.20
N ARG A 209 7.80 17.35 -7.43
CA ARG A 209 6.56 17.67 -8.19
C ARG A 209 5.68 16.44 -8.38
N LEU A 210 6.27 15.28 -8.64
CA LEU A 210 5.52 14.03 -8.79
C LEU A 210 4.78 13.68 -7.50
N ILE A 211 5.45 13.77 -6.35
CA ILE A 211 4.86 13.41 -5.05
C ILE A 211 3.74 14.38 -4.69
N GLU A 212 3.97 15.69 -4.86
CA GLU A 212 2.97 16.73 -4.62
C GLU A 212 1.74 16.54 -5.52
N PHE A 213 1.95 16.12 -6.78
CA PHE A 213 0.88 15.79 -7.71
C PHE A 213 0.08 14.56 -7.31
N VAL A 214 0.75 13.47 -6.89
CA VAL A 214 0.09 12.20 -6.59
C VAL A 214 -0.64 12.20 -5.25
N LEU A 215 -0.11 12.89 -4.23
CA LEU A 215 -0.70 12.95 -2.89
C LEU A 215 -1.64 14.16 -2.72
N CYS A 216 -1.06 15.35 -2.54
CA CYS A 216 -1.71 16.66 -2.47
C CYS A 216 -0.65 17.76 -2.25
N GLU A 217 -0.98 19.04 -2.49
CA GLU A 217 -0.05 20.16 -2.24
C GLU A 217 0.24 20.43 -0.75
N ARG A 218 -0.44 19.76 0.18
CA ARG A 218 -0.29 20.01 1.64
C ARG A 218 0.82 19.20 2.31
N VAL A 219 1.51 18.34 1.56
CA VAL A 219 2.62 17.56 2.10
C VAL A 219 3.93 18.33 2.04
N SER A 220 4.77 18.14 3.06
CA SER A 220 6.15 18.63 3.03
C SER A 220 7.04 17.51 2.53
N VAL A 221 7.78 17.75 1.44
CA VAL A 221 8.55 16.72 0.74
C VAL A 221 10.02 17.11 0.67
N GLU A 222 10.90 16.19 1.04
CA GLU A 222 12.35 16.30 0.87
C GLU A 222 12.84 15.20 -0.08
N THR A 223 13.64 15.59 -1.08
CA THR A 223 14.17 14.70 -2.14
C THR A 223 15.62 15.06 -2.48
N TRP A 224 16.32 14.12 -3.11
CA TRP A 224 17.75 14.24 -3.44
C TRP A 224 18.03 13.95 -4.91
N ASP A 225 19.08 14.53 -5.46
CA ASP A 225 19.45 14.37 -6.87
C ASP A 225 20.13 13.01 -7.16
N ASP A 226 20.82 12.46 -6.15
CA ASP A 226 21.63 11.25 -6.25
C ASP A 226 20.89 9.95 -5.90
N ARG A 227 19.64 10.03 -5.40
CA ARG A 227 18.88 8.88 -4.86
C ARG A 227 17.42 8.90 -5.30
N GLU A 228 16.79 7.73 -5.33
CA GLU A 228 15.36 7.55 -5.60
C GLU A 228 14.59 7.33 -4.29
N ILE A 229 14.74 8.29 -3.37
CA ILE A 229 14.08 8.30 -2.06
C ILE A 229 13.48 9.67 -1.80
N ALA A 230 12.32 9.68 -1.18
CA ALA A 230 11.67 10.88 -0.67
C ALA A 230 11.31 10.68 0.80
N VAL A 231 11.45 11.75 1.57
CA VAL A 231 10.92 11.86 2.92
C VAL A 231 9.73 12.80 2.88
N ILE A 232 8.58 12.29 3.31
CA ILE A 232 7.29 12.95 3.22
C ILE A 232 6.78 13.16 4.64
N LYS A 233 6.69 14.42 5.06
CA LYS A 233 6.01 14.80 6.29
C LYS A 233 4.59 15.22 5.94
N SER A 234 3.63 14.48 6.45
CA SER A 234 2.20 14.74 6.26
C SER A 234 1.43 14.46 7.54
N ARG A 235 0.26 15.06 7.66
CA ARG A 235 -0.75 14.57 8.60
C ARG A 235 -1.56 13.45 7.95
N GLY A 236 -2.03 12.48 8.72
CA GLY A 236 -2.83 11.37 8.19
C GLY A 236 -3.53 10.55 9.25
N CYS A 237 -4.57 9.83 8.84
CA CYS A 237 -5.37 8.95 9.70
C CYS A 237 -5.16 7.50 9.27
N ILE A 238 -4.88 6.60 10.22
CA ILE A 238 -4.84 5.16 9.91
C ILE A 238 -6.26 4.62 9.94
N LEU A 239 -6.72 4.20 8.77
CA LEU A 239 -8.06 3.68 8.60
C LEU A 239 -8.17 2.23 9.09
N GLY A 240 -7.10 1.44 8.94
CA GLY A 240 -7.08 0.02 9.27
C GLY A 240 -5.77 -0.66 8.85
N HIS A 241 -5.79 -1.98 8.71
CA HIS A 241 -4.65 -2.78 8.24
C HIS A 241 -5.09 -3.90 7.28
N VAL A 242 -4.14 -4.44 6.55
CA VAL A 242 -4.32 -5.55 5.63
C VAL A 242 -4.21 -6.88 6.38
N SER A 243 -5.28 -7.66 6.42
CA SER A 243 -5.33 -8.96 7.10
C SER A 243 -4.85 -10.12 6.23
N SER A 244 -5.07 -10.04 4.91
CA SER A 244 -4.61 -11.03 3.96
C SER A 244 -4.41 -10.41 2.58
N VAL A 245 -3.52 -11.03 1.81
CA VAL A 245 -3.21 -10.67 0.42
C VAL A 245 -3.26 -11.95 -0.39
N ARG A 246 -3.98 -11.93 -1.51
CA ARG A 246 -4.02 -12.98 -2.51
C ARG A 246 -3.71 -12.37 -3.87
N ILE A 247 -2.92 -13.04 -4.68
CA ILE A 247 -2.63 -12.60 -6.04
C ILE A 247 -3.40 -13.50 -6.99
N ASP A 248 -4.26 -12.91 -7.82
CA ASP A 248 -5.00 -13.67 -8.82
C ASP A 248 -4.17 -13.75 -10.12
N SER A 249 -3.53 -14.89 -10.31
CA SER A 249 -2.75 -15.21 -11.53
C SER A 249 -3.62 -15.22 -12.79
N ASN A 250 -4.91 -15.50 -12.67
CA ASN A 250 -5.85 -15.57 -13.80
C ASN A 250 -6.40 -14.19 -14.18
N GLN A 251 -6.58 -13.30 -13.20
CA GLN A 251 -7.01 -11.90 -13.40
C GLN A 251 -5.83 -10.90 -13.46
N PHE A 252 -4.89 -11.12 -14.37
CA PHE A 252 -3.80 -10.16 -14.66
C PHE A 252 -2.87 -9.88 -13.47
N HIS A 253 -2.69 -10.82 -12.54
CA HIS A 253 -1.89 -10.63 -11.32
C HIS A 253 -2.37 -9.47 -10.43
N LYS A 254 -3.67 -9.16 -10.47
CA LYS A 254 -4.27 -8.22 -9.52
C LYS A 254 -4.12 -8.73 -8.08
N GLN A 255 -3.98 -7.78 -7.16
CA GLN A 255 -3.83 -8.05 -5.74
C GLN A 255 -5.18 -7.91 -5.06
N HIS A 256 -5.70 -9.01 -4.53
CA HIS A 256 -6.89 -9.04 -3.70
C HIS A 256 -6.47 -8.93 -2.24
N ILE A 257 -6.86 -7.85 -1.58
CA ILE A 257 -6.52 -7.61 -0.18
C ILE A 257 -7.78 -7.52 0.66
N ASN A 258 -7.69 -8.02 1.89
CA ASN A 258 -8.75 -7.87 2.88
C ASN A 258 -8.34 -6.87 3.95
N ALA A 259 -9.04 -5.75 3.99
CA ALA A 259 -8.88 -4.70 4.98
C ALA A 259 -9.66 -5.02 6.27
N VAL A 260 -9.02 -4.81 7.41
CA VAL A 260 -9.66 -4.75 8.74
C VAL A 260 -9.66 -3.30 9.20
N TRP A 261 -10.85 -2.79 9.48
CA TRP A 261 -11.09 -1.38 9.74
C TRP A 261 -11.07 -1.04 11.23
N ASN A 262 -10.52 0.14 11.53
CA ASN A 262 -10.57 0.69 12.88
C ASN A 262 -12.00 1.18 13.21
N LYS A 263 -12.31 1.31 14.50
CA LYS A 263 -13.62 1.79 14.98
C LYS A 263 -13.74 3.32 14.98
N THR A 264 -13.06 4.00 14.05
CA THR A 264 -13.18 5.45 13.91
C THR A 264 -14.30 5.80 12.93
N PRO A 265 -14.96 6.96 13.06
CA PRO A 265 -16.02 7.35 12.12
C PRO A 265 -15.58 7.34 10.65
N ILE A 266 -14.34 7.77 10.37
CA ILE A 266 -13.81 7.81 9.00
C ILE A 266 -13.52 6.40 8.47
N SER A 267 -12.98 5.50 9.29
CA SER A 267 -12.76 4.09 8.92
C SER A 267 -14.08 3.37 8.62
N LEU A 268 -15.11 3.60 9.44
CA LEU A 268 -16.43 3.00 9.23
C LEU A 268 -17.09 3.49 7.95
N GLN A 269 -16.97 4.78 7.63
CA GLN A 269 -17.45 5.32 6.36
C GLN A 269 -16.73 4.69 5.15
N TYR A 270 -15.40 4.55 5.23
CA TYR A 270 -14.65 3.86 4.17
C TYR A 270 -15.08 2.42 3.99
N ASN A 271 -15.37 1.71 5.08
CA ASN A 271 -15.91 0.35 5.03
C ASN A 271 -17.31 0.30 4.37
N GLU A 272 -18.17 1.26 4.66
CA GLU A 272 -19.50 1.34 4.02
C GLU A 272 -19.38 1.60 2.50
N ASP A 273 -18.51 2.52 2.10
CA ASP A 273 -18.35 2.93 0.70
C ASP A 273 -17.62 1.88 -0.16
N TYR A 274 -16.58 1.26 0.38
CA TYR A 274 -15.64 0.41 -0.37
C TYR A 274 -15.59 -1.05 0.08
N GLY A 275 -16.19 -1.39 1.24
CA GLY A 275 -16.13 -2.73 1.81
C GLY A 275 -14.74 -3.11 2.33
N THR A 276 -14.58 -4.38 2.68
CA THR A 276 -13.33 -4.96 3.20
C THR A 276 -12.46 -5.60 2.13
N GLU A 277 -13.06 -6.08 1.03
CA GLU A 277 -12.34 -6.79 -0.04
C GLU A 277 -12.00 -5.84 -1.17
N TRP A 278 -10.70 -5.62 -1.41
CA TRP A 278 -10.22 -4.69 -2.42
C TRP A 278 -9.44 -5.42 -3.49
N THR A 279 -9.63 -4.98 -4.73
CA THR A 279 -8.84 -5.44 -5.87
C THR A 279 -7.98 -4.30 -6.37
N LEU A 280 -6.67 -4.41 -6.18
CA LEU A 280 -5.68 -3.41 -6.57
C LEU A 280 -4.85 -3.90 -7.75
N GLN A 281 -4.27 -2.96 -8.50
CA GLN A 281 -3.32 -3.28 -9.56
C GLN A 281 -2.06 -3.95 -8.97
N PRO A 282 -1.27 -4.67 -9.78
CA PRO A 282 0.07 -5.10 -9.38
C PRO A 282 0.89 -3.92 -8.83
N SER A 283 1.70 -4.11 -7.81
CA SER A 283 2.60 -3.07 -7.30
C SER A 283 4.05 -3.54 -7.36
N ALA A 284 4.95 -2.61 -7.63
CA ALA A 284 6.38 -2.86 -7.69
C ALA A 284 6.93 -3.36 -6.34
N GLN A 285 6.35 -2.88 -5.24
CA GLN A 285 6.54 -3.44 -3.90
C GLN A 285 5.31 -4.26 -3.50
N SER A 286 5.51 -5.51 -3.07
CA SER A 286 4.40 -6.37 -2.67
C SER A 286 3.74 -5.86 -1.40
N ILE A 287 2.41 -5.74 -1.43
CA ILE A 287 1.59 -5.58 -0.23
C ILE A 287 1.70 -6.86 0.60
N GLN A 288 1.73 -6.72 1.92
CA GLN A 288 1.83 -7.81 2.88
C GLN A 288 0.74 -7.70 3.93
N ARG A 289 0.51 -8.81 4.62
CA ARG A 289 -0.29 -8.83 5.84
C ARG A 289 0.34 -7.89 6.88
N GLU A 290 -0.51 -7.23 7.65
CA GLU A 290 -0.21 -6.16 8.62
C GLU A 290 0.20 -4.81 8.02
N ASP A 291 0.27 -4.66 6.70
CA ASP A 291 0.45 -3.34 6.09
C ASP A 291 -0.73 -2.42 6.46
N LEU A 292 -0.43 -1.15 6.73
CA LEU A 292 -1.37 -0.17 7.23
C LEU A 292 -2.07 0.53 6.08
N ILE A 293 -3.36 0.78 6.24
CA ILE A 293 -4.16 1.57 5.32
C ILE A 293 -4.30 2.96 5.92
N CYS A 294 -3.75 3.99 5.27
CA CYS A 294 -3.70 5.34 5.80
C CYS A 294 -4.23 6.36 4.80
N LEU A 295 -5.06 7.28 5.26
CA LEU A 295 -5.50 8.43 4.48
C LEU A 295 -4.70 9.67 4.89
N LEU A 296 -3.90 10.21 3.96
CA LEU A 296 -3.15 11.45 4.18
C LEU A 296 -4.06 12.67 4.05
N GLU A 297 -3.80 13.70 4.86
CA GLU A 297 -4.61 14.91 4.92
C GLU A 297 -4.60 15.65 3.58
N GLY A 298 -5.79 15.93 3.03
CA GLY A 298 -5.94 16.55 1.71
C GLY A 298 -5.88 15.57 0.54
N GLY A 299 -5.52 14.31 0.77
CA GLY A 299 -5.62 13.24 -0.22
C GLY A 299 -7.04 12.65 -0.26
N SER A 300 -7.44 12.18 -1.45
CA SER A 300 -8.70 11.44 -1.65
C SER A 300 -8.52 9.92 -1.65
N LYS A 301 -7.31 9.45 -1.98
CA LYS A 301 -6.97 8.02 -2.08
C LYS A 301 -6.14 7.60 -0.87
N PRO A 302 -6.41 6.44 -0.25
CA PRO A 302 -5.57 5.94 0.84
C PRO A 302 -4.23 5.43 0.32
N SER A 303 -3.17 5.62 1.11
CA SER A 303 -1.85 5.01 0.93
C SER A 303 -1.75 3.70 1.72
N ILE A 304 -0.95 2.75 1.22
CA ILE A 304 -0.59 1.54 1.96
C ILE A 304 0.84 1.72 2.49
N ILE A 305 0.99 1.59 3.80
CA ILE A 305 2.20 1.94 4.53
C ILE A 305 2.69 0.73 5.32
N ARG A 306 3.97 0.38 5.19
CA ARG A 306 4.59 -0.64 6.01
C ARG A 306 5.34 -0.03 7.19
N ALA A 307 5.10 -0.62 8.35
CA ALA A 307 5.83 -0.36 9.58
C ALA A 307 7.16 -1.14 9.59
N TYR A 308 8.29 -0.45 9.56
CA TYR A 308 9.58 -1.02 9.93
C TYR A 308 9.93 -0.63 11.37
N LYS A 309 10.98 -1.24 11.93
CA LYS A 309 11.47 -0.92 13.28
C LYS A 309 11.85 0.56 13.41
N ASP A 310 12.30 1.14 12.31
CA ASP A 310 12.97 2.42 12.25
C ASP A 310 12.41 3.33 11.15
N HIS A 311 11.27 3.05 10.51
CA HIS A 311 10.58 4.00 9.62
C HIS A 311 9.22 3.49 9.16
N LEU A 312 8.41 4.40 8.64
CA LEU A 312 7.21 4.09 7.89
C LEU A 312 7.52 4.20 6.40
N ALA A 313 7.38 3.12 5.65
CA ALA A 313 7.58 3.16 4.21
C ALA A 313 6.25 3.13 3.46
N ILE A 314 6.12 3.96 2.44
CA ILE A 314 5.03 3.87 1.48
C ILE A 314 5.29 2.67 0.56
N ILE A 315 4.39 1.69 0.62
CA ILE A 315 4.38 0.53 -0.28
C ILE A 315 3.55 0.84 -1.53
N MET A 316 2.45 1.57 -1.35
CA MET A 316 1.59 2.08 -2.42
C MET A 316 1.20 3.51 -2.06
N ILE A 317 1.52 4.48 -2.92
CA ILE A 317 1.34 5.89 -2.60
C ILE A 317 -0.12 6.32 -2.64
N ALA A 318 -0.90 5.81 -3.59
CA ALA A 318 -2.30 6.21 -3.77
C ALA A 318 -3.14 5.05 -4.33
N ALA A 319 -3.71 4.24 -3.44
CA ALA A 319 -4.57 3.12 -3.81
C ALA A 319 -5.89 3.62 -4.41
N THR A 320 -6.15 3.24 -5.66
CA THR A 320 -7.41 3.58 -6.34
C THR A 320 -8.45 2.50 -6.07
N LEU A 321 -9.48 2.85 -5.30
CA LEU A 321 -10.55 1.94 -4.89
C LEU A 321 -11.78 2.07 -5.79
N ARG A 322 -12.48 0.95 -6.02
CA ARG A 322 -13.77 0.93 -6.72
C ARG A 322 -14.91 0.90 -5.69
N ARG A 323 -15.89 1.78 -5.86
CA ARG A 323 -17.02 1.94 -4.91
C ARG A 323 -18.00 0.78 -5.04
N ARG A 324 -18.61 0.33 -3.94
CA ARG A 324 -19.50 -0.84 -3.89
C ARG A 324 -20.82 -0.68 -4.65
N THR A 325 -21.27 0.56 -4.90
CA THR A 325 -22.65 0.86 -5.31
C THR A 325 -22.82 1.39 -6.75
N GLN A 326 -21.81 1.30 -7.62
CA GLN A 326 -21.93 1.77 -9.01
C GLN A 326 -21.84 0.63 -10.03
N THR A 327 -22.90 0.50 -10.84
CA THR A 327 -22.93 -0.25 -12.10
C THR A 327 -21.75 0.17 -13.00
N ASP A 328 -21.17 -0.81 -13.69
CA ASP A 328 -19.83 -0.91 -14.31
C ASP A 328 -19.21 0.25 -15.11
N HIS A 329 -19.78 1.45 -15.20
CA HIS A 329 -19.23 2.55 -15.98
C HIS A 329 -19.43 3.89 -15.25
N GLU A 330 -18.49 4.26 -14.37
CA GLU A 330 -18.08 5.65 -14.05
C GLU A 330 -17.12 5.68 -12.85
N HIS A 331 -16.06 6.49 -12.93
CA HIS A 331 -15.18 6.74 -11.78
C HIS A 331 -15.91 7.57 -10.75
N ALA A 332 -15.96 7.06 -9.53
CA ALA A 332 -16.63 7.67 -8.41
C ALA A 332 -16.00 9.03 -8.03
N THR A 333 -16.71 10.13 -8.30
CA THR A 333 -16.36 11.46 -7.76
C THR A 333 -16.48 11.44 -6.24
N PHE A 334 -15.38 11.65 -5.53
CA PHE A 334 -15.30 11.64 -4.06
C PHE A 334 -16.23 12.70 -3.43
N PRO A 335 -16.89 12.42 -2.29
CA PRO A 335 -17.64 13.43 -1.56
C PRO A 335 -16.67 14.50 -1.02
N GLN A 336 -16.93 15.76 -1.40
CA GLN A 336 -16.10 16.94 -1.11
C GLN A 336 -16.06 17.39 0.36
N SER A 337 -16.66 16.65 1.29
CA SER A 337 -16.68 17.05 2.70
C SER A 337 -16.58 15.82 3.60
N LEU A 338 -15.37 15.31 3.77
CA LEU A 338 -15.03 14.45 4.89
C LEU A 338 -15.17 15.26 6.20
N PRO A 339 -15.68 14.67 7.29
CA PRO A 339 -15.66 15.30 8.60
C PRO A 339 -14.24 15.75 8.92
N SER A 340 -14.08 16.95 9.48
CA SER A 340 -12.76 17.56 9.69
C SER A 340 -11.78 16.56 10.33
N PRO A 341 -10.69 16.17 9.64
CA PRO A 341 -9.79 15.07 10.04
C PRO A 341 -9.01 15.35 11.34
N ASN A 342 -9.20 16.51 11.97
CA ASN A 342 -8.33 17.01 13.03
C ASN A 342 -8.26 16.14 14.30
N VAL A 343 -9.28 15.33 14.61
CA VAL A 343 -9.31 14.55 15.87
C VAL A 343 -8.51 13.25 15.78
N TYR A 344 -8.44 12.63 14.59
CA TYR A 344 -7.81 11.31 14.37
C TYR A 344 -6.59 11.36 13.43
N SER A 345 -6.16 12.57 13.08
CA SER A 345 -5.03 12.80 12.18
C SER A 345 -3.74 13.05 12.96
N HIS A 346 -2.72 12.25 12.66
CA HIS A 346 -1.41 12.27 13.29
C HIS A 346 -0.36 12.82 12.35
N GLU A 347 0.67 13.49 12.87
CA GLU A 347 1.87 13.76 12.08
C GLU A 347 2.57 12.43 11.77
N LEU A 348 2.78 12.18 10.48
CA LEU A 348 3.45 11.01 9.93
C LEU A 348 4.69 11.47 9.18
N LEU A 349 5.80 10.78 9.43
CA LEU A 349 7.02 10.88 8.65
C LEU A 349 7.16 9.59 7.86
N LEU A 350 7.00 9.69 6.55
CA LEU A 350 6.96 8.57 5.62
C LEU A 350 8.18 8.60 4.71
N THR A 351 8.74 7.45 4.41
CA THR A 351 9.73 7.29 3.36
C THR A 351 9.08 6.65 2.14
N TRP A 352 9.38 7.16 0.96
CA TRP A 352 9.02 6.50 -0.29
C TRP A 352 10.29 6.23 -1.08
N GLN A 353 10.66 4.96 -1.16
CA GLN A 353 11.95 4.53 -1.66
C GLN A 353 11.78 3.53 -2.79
N TRP A 354 12.42 3.79 -3.93
CA TRP A 354 12.32 2.92 -5.11
C TRP A 354 13.50 1.93 -5.25
N GLU A 355 14.66 2.24 -4.65
CA GLU A 355 15.84 1.38 -4.66
C GLU A 355 15.86 0.44 -3.44
N PRO A 356 16.27 -0.84 -3.58
CA PRO A 356 16.46 -1.72 -2.43
C PRO A 356 17.65 -1.25 -1.56
N ILE A 357 17.44 -1.15 -0.25
CA ILE A 357 18.48 -0.74 0.72
C ILE A 357 19.59 -1.81 0.75
N PRO A 358 20.87 -1.48 0.48
CA PRO A 358 21.96 -2.33 0.95
C PRO A 358 21.95 -2.26 2.49
N ALA A 359 22.04 -3.41 3.15
CA ALA A 359 21.83 -3.61 4.59
C ALA A 359 22.75 -2.81 5.56
N GLN A 360 23.41 -1.74 5.11
CA GLN A 360 24.39 -0.96 5.87
C GLN A 360 24.23 0.56 5.80
N ASP A 361 23.27 1.10 5.03
CA ASP A 361 23.05 2.56 5.00
C ASP A 361 21.84 2.96 5.87
N GLN A 362 22.09 3.29 7.12
CA GLN A 362 21.17 4.09 7.95
C GLN A 362 21.32 5.57 7.58
N PRO A 363 20.21 6.29 7.37
CA PRO A 363 20.19 7.64 7.91
C PRO A 363 18.87 8.12 8.51
N LEU A 364 19.06 8.86 9.61
CA LEU A 364 18.31 10.03 10.11
C LEU A 364 17.06 9.82 11.00
N SER A 365 17.38 9.90 12.30
CA SER A 365 16.56 10.27 13.48
C SER A 365 15.80 9.14 14.18
N ASP A 366 16.55 8.29 14.88
CA ASP A 366 16.10 7.26 15.84
C ASP A 366 14.93 7.69 16.75
N ARG A 367 14.77 9.01 17.00
CA ARG A 367 13.84 9.58 17.99
C ARG A 367 12.40 9.77 17.50
N LEU A 368 12.15 9.93 16.20
CA LEU A 368 10.79 10.03 15.63
C LEU A 368 10.22 8.67 15.24
N LEU A 369 11.08 7.65 15.21
CA LEU A 369 10.85 6.37 14.59
C LEU A 369 10.19 5.35 15.54
N GLU A 370 10.58 5.37 16.81
CA GLU A 370 9.89 4.58 17.85
C GLU A 370 8.49 5.13 18.17
N ILE A 371 8.27 6.44 17.99
CA ILE A 371 6.95 7.08 18.17
C ILE A 371 5.95 6.54 17.15
N ASN A 372 6.39 6.22 15.92
CA ASN A 372 5.55 5.59 14.91
C ASN A 372 5.27 4.12 15.22
N TYR A 373 6.27 3.35 15.67
CA TYR A 373 6.08 1.94 16.08
C TYR A 373 5.01 1.79 17.18
N VAL A 374 5.00 2.72 18.14
CA VAL A 374 3.97 2.81 19.19
C VAL A 374 2.58 3.17 18.63
N VAL A 375 2.49 4.09 17.66
CA VAL A 375 1.20 4.46 17.01
C VAL A 375 0.58 3.27 16.29
N ILE A 376 1.43 2.47 15.67
CA ILE A 376 1.05 1.27 14.92
C ILE A 376 0.52 0.19 15.86
N LEU A 377 1.17 -0.04 16.99
CA LEU A 377 0.69 -0.95 18.04
C LEU A 377 -0.67 -0.54 18.61
N ILE A 378 -0.95 0.76 18.69
CA ILE A 378 -2.23 1.29 19.20
C ILE A 378 -3.34 1.20 18.15
N LEU A 379 -2.98 1.24 16.87
CA LEU A 379 -3.92 1.24 15.73
C LEU A 379 -4.13 -0.16 15.11
N GLN A 380 -3.33 -1.16 15.45
CA GLN A 380 -3.44 -2.54 14.92
C GLN A 380 -4.25 -3.51 15.81
N GLU A 381 -4.33 -3.33 17.14
CA GLU A 381 -4.89 -4.36 18.02
C GLU A 381 -6.12 -3.90 18.83
N ALA A 382 -7.29 -3.87 18.18
CA ALA A 382 -8.58 -3.94 18.89
C ALA A 382 -8.79 -5.22 19.76
N PRO A 383 -8.05 -6.34 19.59
CA PRO A 383 -8.16 -7.49 20.50
C PRO A 383 -6.97 -7.70 21.46
N ASN A 384 -5.96 -6.81 21.54
CA ASN A 384 -4.75 -7.06 22.35
C ASN A 384 -4.16 -5.81 23.01
N TYR A 385 -5.02 -4.92 23.51
CA TYR A 385 -4.62 -3.70 24.22
C TYR A 385 -3.54 -3.90 25.29
N GLU A 386 -3.47 -5.07 25.93
CA GLU A 386 -2.47 -5.38 26.96
C GLU A 386 -1.02 -5.39 26.44
N ARG A 387 -0.77 -5.95 25.25
CA ARG A 387 0.59 -6.06 24.69
C ARG A 387 1.09 -4.70 24.19
N ALA A 388 0.24 -3.98 23.47
CA ALA A 388 0.50 -2.63 23.02
C ALA A 388 0.75 -1.68 24.20
N MET A 389 -0.07 -1.80 25.25
CA MET A 389 0.08 -1.03 26.48
C MET A 389 1.39 -1.34 27.22
N ALA A 390 1.78 -2.61 27.32
CA ALA A 390 3.02 -3.01 27.98
C ALA A 390 4.26 -2.45 27.25
N GLN A 391 4.28 -2.52 25.91
CA GLN A 391 5.36 -1.96 25.11
C GLN A 391 5.42 -0.43 25.18
N LEU A 392 4.27 0.24 25.19
CA LEU A 392 4.19 1.68 25.34
C LEU A 392 4.65 2.16 26.73
N LYS A 393 4.33 1.41 27.80
CA LYS A 393 4.82 1.70 29.15
C LYS A 393 6.33 1.55 29.27
N ASP A 394 6.89 0.48 28.72
CA ASP A 394 8.33 0.25 28.68
C ASP A 394 9.05 1.36 27.90
N TYR A 395 8.48 1.78 26.77
CA TYR A 395 8.97 2.91 26.00
C TYR A 395 8.95 4.21 26.82
N ILE A 396 7.80 4.60 27.39
CA ILE A 396 7.68 5.82 28.18
C ILE A 396 8.68 5.81 29.35
N GLY A 397 8.82 4.68 30.05
CA GLY A 397 9.76 4.55 31.17
C GLY A 397 11.21 4.78 30.75
N LYS A 398 11.70 4.10 29.72
CA LYS A 398 13.07 4.26 29.20
C LYS A 398 13.33 5.69 28.72
N TYR A 399 12.36 6.31 28.07
CA TYR A 399 12.53 7.63 27.48
C TYR A 399 12.39 8.76 28.49
N GLU A 400 11.56 8.61 29.53
CA GLU A 400 11.50 9.55 30.65
C GLU A 400 12.84 9.66 31.39
N GLU A 401 13.55 8.54 31.55
CA GLU A 401 14.88 8.52 32.19
C GLU A 401 15.92 9.30 31.38
N VAL A 402 15.82 9.28 30.04
CA VAL A 402 16.81 9.90 29.16
C VAL A 402 16.50 11.36 28.84
N PHE A 403 15.23 11.70 28.63
CA PHE A 403 14.82 13.02 28.11
C PHE A 403 14.04 13.88 29.10
N GLY A 404 13.67 13.32 30.26
CA GLY A 404 12.86 14.00 31.26
C GLY A 404 11.38 14.06 30.89
N ARG A 405 10.52 14.20 31.91
CA ARG A 405 9.05 14.10 31.79
C ARG A 405 8.38 15.21 30.97
N GLU A 406 9.10 16.27 30.68
CA GLU A 406 8.59 17.47 30.00
C GLU A 406 8.73 17.38 28.47
N ASN A 407 9.37 16.33 27.95
CA ASN A 407 9.56 16.17 26.51
C ASN A 407 8.20 15.99 25.79
N LEU A 408 7.92 16.87 24.82
CA LEU A 408 6.66 16.87 24.06
C LEU A 408 6.31 15.52 23.41
N HIS A 409 7.31 14.72 23.05
CA HIS A 409 7.10 13.38 22.50
C HIS A 409 6.65 12.36 23.55
N ILE A 410 7.22 12.42 24.76
CA ILE A 410 6.79 11.60 25.89
C ILE A 410 5.36 11.95 26.27
N LEU A 411 5.02 13.24 26.25
CA LEU A 411 3.66 13.72 26.49
C LEU A 411 2.67 13.19 25.44
N SER A 412 3.04 13.17 24.16
CA SER A 412 2.21 12.56 23.11
C SER A 412 2.04 11.05 23.31
N SER A 413 3.09 10.33 23.71
CA SER A 413 3.01 8.90 24.03
C SER A 413 2.14 8.62 25.27
N LYS A 414 2.20 9.47 26.29
CA LYS A 414 1.31 9.41 27.47
C LYS A 414 -0.16 9.67 27.12
N GLU A 415 -0.44 10.64 26.25
CA GLU A 415 -1.80 10.88 25.75
C GLU A 415 -2.37 9.64 25.06
N ARG A 416 -1.55 8.97 24.26
CA ARG A 416 -1.95 7.74 23.58
C ARG A 416 -2.17 6.59 24.55
N LEU A 417 -1.31 6.43 25.56
CA LEU A 417 -1.52 5.47 26.65
C LEU A 417 -2.83 5.75 27.39
N ALA A 418 -3.17 7.02 27.60
CA ALA A 418 -4.43 7.42 28.20
C ALA A 418 -5.63 7.06 27.31
N CYS A 419 -5.54 7.23 25.98
CA CYS A 419 -6.59 6.76 25.07
C CYS A 419 -6.84 5.25 25.21
N ILE A 420 -5.78 4.42 25.27
CA ILE A 420 -5.93 2.97 25.49
C ILE A 420 -6.63 2.68 26.82
N TYR A 421 -6.25 3.36 27.90
CA TYR A 421 -6.90 3.21 29.20
C TYR A 421 -8.38 3.61 29.18
N GLY A 422 -8.78 4.55 28.33
CA GLY A 422 -10.17 4.99 28.18
C GLY A 422 -11.05 3.99 27.43
N GLU A 423 -10.47 3.11 26.60
CA GLU A 423 -11.18 2.05 25.88
C GLU A 423 -11.39 0.79 26.74
N LEU A 424 -10.63 0.63 27.83
CA LEU A 424 -10.78 -0.47 28.78
C LEU A 424 -11.83 -0.12 29.85
N GLU A 425 -12.86 -0.95 30.01
CA GLU A 425 -14.04 -0.67 30.86
C GLU A 425 -13.70 -0.25 32.31
N ASP A 426 -12.59 -0.74 32.87
CA ASP A 426 -12.20 -0.51 34.27
C ASP A 426 -11.01 0.47 34.47
N GLN A 427 -10.44 1.06 33.41
CA GLN A 427 -9.19 1.85 33.53
C GLN A 427 -9.37 3.35 33.23
N PHE A 428 -10.61 3.84 33.23
CA PHE A 428 -10.94 5.25 33.03
C PHE A 428 -10.16 6.22 33.94
N ARG A 429 -9.97 5.88 35.22
CA ARG A 429 -9.25 6.76 36.16
C ARG A 429 -7.78 6.95 35.79
N GLU A 430 -7.16 5.90 35.26
CA GLU A 430 -5.76 5.96 34.80
C GLU A 430 -5.65 6.83 33.55
N SER A 431 -6.65 6.75 32.64
CA SER A 431 -6.77 7.63 31.49
C SER A 431 -6.90 9.11 31.90
N GLU A 432 -7.84 9.42 32.81
CA GLU A 432 -8.10 10.78 33.27
C GLU A 432 -6.86 11.40 33.95
N ASN A 433 -6.21 10.65 34.84
CA ASN A 433 -5.03 11.12 35.57
C ASN A 433 -3.87 11.41 34.62
N LEU A 434 -3.63 10.53 33.65
CA LEU A 434 -2.52 10.67 32.71
C LEU A 434 -2.73 11.86 31.75
N LEU A 435 -3.96 12.09 31.28
CA LEU A 435 -4.30 13.27 30.48
C LEU A 435 -4.18 14.56 31.29
N LEU A 436 -4.60 14.57 32.56
CA LEU A 436 -4.43 15.74 33.44
C LEU A 436 -2.95 16.07 33.68
N GLU A 437 -2.09 15.06 33.85
CA GLU A 437 -0.64 15.24 33.95
C GLU A 437 -0.09 15.89 32.67
N VAL A 438 -0.44 15.35 31.49
CA VAL A 438 0.05 15.88 30.21
C VAL A 438 -0.44 17.30 29.95
N ILE A 439 -1.73 17.58 30.19
CA ILE A 439 -2.31 18.92 30.02
C ILE A 439 -1.58 19.92 30.88
N LYS A 440 -1.30 19.59 32.14
CA LYS A 440 -0.58 20.49 33.05
C LYS A 440 0.80 20.83 32.52
N ILE A 441 1.56 19.82 32.10
CA ILE A 441 2.91 20.02 31.56
C ILE A 441 2.87 20.84 30.25
N LYS A 442 1.94 20.55 29.34
CA LYS A 442 1.78 21.33 28.09
C LYS A 442 1.28 22.76 28.34
N GLN A 443 0.41 22.97 29.34
CA GLN A 443 -0.02 24.30 29.76
C GLN A 443 1.15 25.14 30.25
N ASP A 444 2.03 24.54 31.07
CA ASP A 444 3.19 25.22 31.63
C ASP A 444 4.25 25.54 30.55
N PHE A 445 4.40 24.69 29.53
CA PHE A 445 5.43 24.83 28.49
C PHE A 445 4.98 25.62 27.24
N GLN A 446 3.79 25.35 26.72
CA GLN A 446 3.28 25.89 25.46
C GLN A 446 2.15 26.92 25.65
N GLY A 447 1.57 26.99 26.86
CA GLY A 447 0.48 27.89 27.18
C GLY A 447 -0.92 27.26 27.06
N ASN A 448 -1.88 27.90 27.72
CA ASN A 448 -3.23 27.35 27.94
C ASN A 448 -4.11 27.26 26.68
N PHE A 449 -3.76 28.03 25.65
CA PHE A 449 -4.49 28.18 24.38
C PHE A 449 -3.71 27.64 23.17
N HIS A 450 -2.56 27.00 23.40
CA HIS A 450 -1.82 26.33 22.32
C HIS A 450 -2.67 25.19 21.75
N GLN A 451 -2.62 25.00 20.43
CA GLN A 451 -3.47 24.02 19.73
C GLN A 451 -3.31 22.61 20.32
N ASP A 452 -2.09 22.20 20.65
CA ASP A 452 -1.82 20.89 21.24
C ASP A 452 -2.45 20.75 22.63
N THR A 453 -2.34 21.78 23.49
CA THR A 453 -2.97 21.82 24.81
C THR A 453 -4.49 21.74 24.71
N LEU A 454 -5.08 22.42 23.72
CA LEU A 454 -6.51 22.37 23.46
C LEU A 454 -6.95 20.98 22.96
N ASN A 455 -6.15 20.33 22.11
CA ASN A 455 -6.40 18.97 21.65
C ASN A 455 -6.38 17.97 22.83
N SER A 456 -5.40 18.07 23.74
CA SER A 456 -5.33 17.24 24.95
C SER A 456 -6.56 17.42 25.86
N LYS A 457 -7.02 18.67 26.03
CA LYS A 457 -8.24 18.98 26.78
C LYS A 457 -9.49 18.42 26.12
N ALA A 458 -9.57 18.45 24.79
CA ALA A 458 -10.67 17.84 24.04
C ALA A 458 -10.69 16.31 24.20
N GLN A 459 -9.53 15.67 24.19
CA GLN A 459 -9.41 14.23 24.48
C GLN A 459 -9.88 13.88 25.90
N LEU A 460 -9.46 14.66 26.90
CA LEU A 460 -9.95 14.50 28.28
C LEU A 460 -11.47 14.64 28.35
N ALA A 461 -12.05 15.63 27.67
CA ALA A 461 -13.49 15.81 27.63
C ALA A 461 -14.20 14.60 27.00
N MET A 462 -13.67 14.02 25.92
CA MET A 462 -14.21 12.84 25.26
C MET A 462 -14.19 11.62 26.18
N VAL A 463 -13.05 11.37 26.83
CA VAL A 463 -12.87 10.30 27.82
C VAL A 463 -13.92 10.45 28.94
N CYS A 464 -14.10 11.65 29.49
CA CYS A 464 -15.12 11.92 30.51
C CYS A 464 -16.56 11.73 30.01
N ILE A 465 -16.86 12.02 28.75
CA ILE A 465 -18.18 11.81 28.16
C ILE A 465 -18.47 10.32 28.01
N ASN A 466 -17.50 9.54 27.51
CA ASN A 466 -17.64 8.09 27.34
C ASN A 466 -17.78 7.36 28.68
N ALA A 467 -17.07 7.81 29.72
CA ALA A 467 -17.27 7.28 31.06
C ALA A 467 -18.65 7.63 31.62
N LYS A 468 -19.16 8.84 31.35
CA LYS A 468 -20.53 9.20 31.76
C LYS A 468 -21.57 8.34 31.06
N SER A 469 -21.44 8.05 29.76
CA SER A 469 -22.38 7.15 29.07
C SER A 469 -22.37 5.73 29.62
N ASN A 470 -21.22 5.23 30.08
CA ASN A 470 -21.12 3.91 30.73
C ASN A 470 -21.64 3.92 32.18
N ILE A 471 -21.60 5.06 32.89
CA ILE A 471 -22.08 5.20 34.27
C ILE A 471 -23.61 5.44 34.37
N TRP A 472 -24.32 5.69 33.26
CA TRP A 472 -25.79 5.80 33.28
C TRP A 472 -26.54 4.50 33.65
N PHE A 473 -25.83 3.38 33.84
CA PHE A 473 -26.39 2.16 34.44
C PHE A 473 -26.14 1.99 35.94
N ALA A 474 -25.42 2.90 36.61
CA ALA A 474 -25.21 2.84 38.06
C ALA A 474 -25.15 4.24 38.70
N ASP A 475 -26.31 4.67 39.19
CA ASP A 475 -26.59 5.70 40.20
C ASP A 475 -25.99 7.12 40.07
N SER A 476 -26.94 8.05 39.84
CA SER A 476 -27.07 9.40 40.42
C SER A 476 -25.89 9.97 41.22
N LEU A 477 -25.33 11.10 40.76
CA LEU A 477 -25.39 12.41 41.45
C LEU A 477 -24.35 13.41 40.91
N ASP A 478 -24.88 14.57 40.51
CA ASP A 478 -24.55 15.93 40.98
C ASP A 478 -23.07 16.38 41.15
N GLY A 479 -22.74 17.53 40.54
CA GLY A 479 -21.61 18.40 40.97
C GLY A 479 -20.20 18.12 40.44
N ARG A 480 -19.98 17.20 39.48
CA ARG A 480 -18.65 16.94 38.89
C ARG A 480 -18.33 17.76 37.64
N GLY A 481 -19.34 18.17 36.86
CA GLY A 481 -19.17 18.97 35.64
C GLY A 481 -18.54 20.35 35.90
N GLU A 482 -18.99 21.05 36.95
CA GLU A 482 -18.45 22.37 37.31
C GLU A 482 -17.03 22.29 37.90
N ARG A 483 -16.71 21.25 38.67
CA ARG A 483 -15.35 21.04 39.22
C ARG A 483 -14.32 20.73 38.14
N LEU A 484 -14.71 20.00 37.09
CA LEU A 484 -13.87 19.75 35.92
C LEU A 484 -13.70 21.01 35.06
N GLY A 485 -14.76 21.80 34.84
CA GLY A 485 -14.65 23.10 34.17
C GLY A 485 -13.70 24.07 34.88
N LYS A 486 -13.70 24.08 36.22
CA LYS A 486 -12.74 24.86 37.03
C LYS A 486 -11.30 24.33 36.96
N ARG A 487 -11.10 23.00 36.94
CA ARG A 487 -9.78 22.36 36.80
C ARG A 487 -9.18 22.53 35.40
N ILE A 488 -9.98 22.47 34.34
CA ILE A 488 -9.53 22.60 32.95
C ILE A 488 -9.18 24.06 32.59
N ASN A 489 -9.87 25.03 33.21
CA ASN A 489 -9.69 26.46 32.92
C ASN A 489 -8.78 27.20 33.90
N GLY A 490 -8.35 26.59 35.02
CA GLY A 490 -7.45 27.23 35.97
C GLY A 490 -8.00 28.53 36.58
N CYS A 491 -9.33 28.64 36.73
CA CYS A 491 -9.94 29.79 37.41
C CYS A 491 -10.02 29.52 38.91
N ASP A 492 -8.91 29.64 39.61
CA ASP A 492 -8.94 30.04 41.02
C ASP A 492 -9.08 31.56 41.05
N GLN A 493 -10.31 32.03 41.26
CA GLN A 493 -10.54 33.43 41.66
C GLN A 493 -9.91 33.62 43.04
N ARG A 494 -8.85 34.44 43.11
CA ARG A 494 -8.45 35.12 44.34
C ARG A 494 -9.32 36.33 44.59
#